data_AF-A0A7V7T1H6-F1
#
_entry.id   AF-A0A7V7T1H6-F1
#
_cell.length_a   1.000
_cell.length_b   1.000
_cell.length_c   1.000
_cell.angle_alpha   90.00
_cell.angle_beta   90.00
_cell.angle_gamma   90.00
#
_symmetry.space_group_name_H-M   'P 1'
#
loop_
_entity.id
_entity.type
_entity.pdbx_description
1 polymer ?
#
loop_
_entity_poly.entity_id
_entity_poly.type
_entity_poly.pdbx_seq_one_letter_code
_entity_poly.pdbx_strand_id
1 'polypeptide(L)'
;MNINKLTTNFQQALNEAQSIAVGQDHNMIESAHVLQAMLQQQNSSLKHVLTKAGVNLNQLQQELENTISMMPVVSGPGDVGLSNNLNRVLNICDKLAQKRGDQYIASELFALALLQSSDTTAQLLKKAGASEDNIAAAIDSIRGGDQVTEQSAEENRQALEKYTIDLTARAEAAKIDPIIGRDAEIRRTIQILQRRTKNNPVIIGEPGV
;
A
#
# COMPACT_ATOMS: atom_id res chain seq x y z
N MET A 1 -11.49 -18.06 6.99
CA MET A 1 -11.05 -17.33 5.78
C MET A 1 -10.21 -18.25 4.89
N ASN A 2 -10.28 -18.09 3.56
CA ASN A 2 -9.40 -18.80 2.62
C ASN A 2 -8.22 -17.89 2.23
N ILE A 3 -6.99 -18.27 2.58
CA ILE A 3 -5.76 -17.49 2.30
C ILE A 3 -5.54 -17.30 0.78
N ASN A 4 -6.04 -18.23 -0.04
CA ASN A 4 -5.94 -18.13 -1.50
C ASN A 4 -6.78 -17.00 -2.10
N LYS A 5 -7.66 -16.36 -1.33
CA LYS A 5 -8.42 -15.17 -1.74
C LYS A 5 -7.68 -13.86 -1.45
N LEU A 6 -6.52 -13.89 -0.79
CA LEU A 6 -5.72 -12.69 -0.57
C LEU A 6 -5.00 -12.29 -1.86
N THR A 7 -4.79 -11.00 -2.07
CA THR A 7 -3.89 -10.49 -3.13
C THR A 7 -2.44 -10.92 -2.88
N THR A 8 -1.60 -10.89 -3.91
CA THR A 8 -0.19 -11.28 -3.84
C THR A 8 0.55 -10.47 -2.77
N ASN A 9 0.35 -9.15 -2.76
CA ASN A 9 0.95 -8.24 -1.76
C ASN A 9 0.52 -8.58 -0.33
N PHE A 10 -0.75 -8.93 -0.12
CA PHE A 10 -1.24 -9.28 1.21
C PHE A 10 -0.70 -10.66 1.65
N GLN A 11 -0.61 -11.64 0.75
CA GLN A 11 0.05 -12.92 1.07
C GLN A 11 1.52 -12.71 1.45
N GLN A 12 2.23 -11.88 0.69
CA GLN A 12 3.61 -11.52 1.00
C GLN A 12 3.72 -10.83 2.37
N ALA A 13 2.82 -9.91 2.69
CA ALA A 13 2.81 -9.24 3.99
C ALA A 13 2.62 -10.20 5.17
N LEU A 14 1.80 -11.27 5.01
CA LEU A 14 1.65 -12.29 6.04
C LEU A 14 2.92 -13.12 6.24
N ASN A 15 3.62 -13.47 5.15
CA ASN A 15 4.88 -14.21 5.22
C ASN A 15 6.00 -13.36 5.85
N GLU A 16 6.05 -12.07 5.52
CA GLU A 16 6.96 -11.11 6.12
C GLU A 16 6.64 -10.90 7.61
N ALA A 17 5.35 -10.80 7.97
CA ALA A 17 4.93 -10.71 9.37
C ALA A 17 5.31 -11.94 10.19
N GLN A 18 5.23 -13.15 9.61
CA GLN A 18 5.74 -14.36 10.24
C GLN A 18 7.25 -14.25 10.48
N SER A 19 7.99 -13.76 9.49
CA SER A 19 9.44 -13.57 9.61
C SER A 19 9.80 -12.54 10.69
N ILE A 20 9.02 -11.46 10.84
CA ILE A 20 9.18 -10.48 11.92
C ILE A 20 8.92 -11.13 13.28
N ALA A 21 7.83 -11.89 13.41
CA ALA A 21 7.48 -12.57 14.66
C ALA A 21 8.56 -13.58 15.07
N VAL A 22 9.05 -14.40 14.14
CA VAL A 22 10.15 -15.35 14.36
C VAL A 22 11.45 -14.61 14.73
N GLY A 23 11.78 -13.53 14.02
CA GLY A 23 13.00 -12.76 14.27
C GLY A 23 13.02 -12.01 15.61
N GLN A 24 11.86 -11.83 16.25
CA GLN A 24 11.71 -11.24 17.58
C GLN A 24 11.36 -12.29 18.65
N ASP A 25 11.47 -13.59 18.33
CA ASP A 25 11.15 -14.70 19.23
C ASP A 25 9.71 -14.64 19.80
N HIS A 26 8.76 -14.17 18.99
CA HIS A 26 7.33 -14.18 19.31
C HIS A 26 6.68 -15.50 18.86
N ASN A 27 5.85 -16.09 19.72
CA ASN A 27 5.16 -17.36 19.44
C ASN A 27 3.90 -17.22 18.57
N MET A 28 3.38 -16.00 18.40
CA MET A 28 2.15 -15.72 17.67
C MET A 28 2.32 -14.53 16.72
N ILE A 29 1.75 -14.65 15.53
CA ILE A 29 1.60 -13.54 14.59
C ILE A 29 0.43 -12.67 15.06
N GLU A 30 0.76 -11.57 15.70
CA GLU A 30 -0.18 -10.49 16.03
C GLU A 30 -0.48 -9.56 14.85
N SER A 31 -1.61 -8.85 14.96
CA SER A 31 -2.04 -7.79 14.04
C SER A 31 -0.96 -6.72 13.79
N ALA A 32 -0.15 -6.44 14.80
CA ALA A 32 0.94 -5.48 14.75
C ALA A 32 2.04 -5.89 13.76
N HIS A 33 2.41 -7.17 13.71
CA HIS A 33 3.44 -7.67 12.78
C HIS A 33 2.99 -7.52 11.33
N VAL A 34 1.72 -7.81 11.06
CA VAL A 34 1.14 -7.68 9.71
C VAL A 34 1.10 -6.21 9.27
N LEU A 35 0.68 -5.31 10.16
CA LEU A 35 0.70 -3.88 9.86
C LEU A 35 2.14 -3.38 9.61
N GLN A 36 3.11 -3.82 10.42
CA GLN A 36 4.52 -3.44 10.26
C GLN A 36 5.08 -3.93 8.93
N ALA A 37 4.84 -5.21 8.60
CA ALA A 37 5.25 -5.80 7.32
C ALA A 37 4.66 -5.01 6.15
N MET A 38 3.35 -4.74 6.18
CA MET A 38 2.69 -3.93 5.15
C MET A 38 3.32 -2.53 5.04
N LEU A 39 3.70 -1.87 6.13
CA LEU A 39 4.31 -0.54 6.09
C LEU A 39 5.76 -0.54 5.57
N GLN A 40 6.48 -1.65 5.71
CA GLN A 40 7.86 -1.81 5.26
C GLN A 40 7.98 -2.19 3.78
N GLN A 41 6.91 -2.68 3.15
CA GLN A 41 6.89 -2.98 1.73
C GLN A 41 7.14 -1.72 0.88
N GLN A 42 8.06 -1.82 -0.08
CA GLN A 42 8.52 -0.68 -0.89
C GLN A 42 7.39 -0.01 -1.69
N ASN A 43 6.35 -0.77 -2.07
CA ASN A 43 5.17 -0.28 -2.80
C ASN A 43 3.88 -0.65 -2.06
N SER A 44 3.81 -0.36 -0.77
CA SER A 44 2.65 -0.70 0.04
C SER A 44 1.40 0.09 -0.36
N SER A 45 0.40 -0.57 -0.96
CA SER A 45 -0.92 0.04 -1.23
C SER A 45 -1.52 0.65 0.05
N LEU A 46 -1.36 -0.02 1.18
CA LEU A 46 -1.77 0.46 2.50
C LEU A 46 -1.10 1.78 2.89
N LYS A 47 0.19 1.95 2.63
CA LYS A 47 0.93 3.18 2.97
C LYS A 47 0.39 4.40 2.20
N HIS A 48 0.02 4.24 0.93
CA HIS A 48 -0.60 5.30 0.15
C HIS A 48 -1.99 5.67 0.71
N VAL A 49 -2.79 4.66 1.06
CA VAL A 49 -4.11 4.87 1.68
C VAL A 49 -3.98 5.64 2.99
N LEU A 50 -3.06 5.22 3.88
CA LEU A 50 -2.81 5.87 5.16
C LEU A 50 -2.32 7.32 4.98
N THR A 51 -1.41 7.56 4.03
CA THR A 51 -0.91 8.90 3.71
C THR A 51 -2.06 9.81 3.25
N LYS A 52 -2.91 9.31 2.35
CA LYS A 52 -4.06 10.05 1.82
C LYS A 52 -5.14 10.30 2.86
N ALA A 53 -5.30 9.38 3.81
CA ALA A 53 -6.20 9.54 4.96
C ALA A 53 -5.67 10.52 6.04
N GLY A 54 -4.47 11.08 5.86
CA GLY A 54 -3.87 12.03 6.79
C GLY A 54 -3.27 11.39 8.04
N VAL A 55 -2.98 10.08 8.01
CA VAL A 55 -2.37 9.36 9.14
C VAL A 55 -0.91 9.74 9.27
N ASN A 56 -0.47 10.02 10.50
CA ASN A 56 0.95 10.28 10.79
C ASN A 56 1.74 8.97 10.75
N LEU A 57 2.28 8.63 9.57
CA LEU A 57 3.04 7.40 9.36
C LEU A 57 4.29 7.28 10.23
N ASN A 58 5.00 8.40 10.47
CA ASN A 58 6.22 8.37 11.27
C ASN A 58 5.92 8.00 12.72
N GLN A 59 4.88 8.61 13.30
CA GLN A 59 4.41 8.26 14.64
C GLN A 59 3.92 6.81 14.69
N LEU A 60 3.12 6.38 13.71
CA LEU A 60 2.59 5.02 13.66
C LEU A 60 3.71 3.97 13.62
N GLN A 61 4.74 4.17 12.79
CA GLN A 61 5.87 3.24 12.69
C GLN A 61 6.65 3.15 14.01
N GLN A 62 6.95 4.28 14.64
CA GLN A 62 7.65 4.30 15.93
C GLN A 62 6.84 3.59 17.03
N GLU A 63 5.55 3.91 17.15
CA GLU A 63 4.68 3.26 18.14
C GLU A 63 4.51 1.76 17.88
N LEU A 64 4.49 1.35 16.61
CA LEU A 64 4.35 -0.05 16.22
C LEU A 64 5.62 -0.85 16.54
N GLU A 65 6.80 -0.32 16.24
CA GLU A 65 8.10 -0.91 16.61
C GLU A 65 8.25 -1.04 18.13
N ASN A 66 7.87 0.01 18.87
CA ASN A 66 7.85 -0.03 20.34
C ASN A 66 6.88 -1.10 20.87
N THR A 67 5.69 -1.21 20.27
CA THR A 67 4.70 -2.20 20.71
C THR A 67 5.18 -3.62 20.44
N ILE A 68 5.78 -3.87 19.27
CA ILE A 68 6.34 -5.18 18.90
C ILE A 68 7.48 -5.56 19.85
N SER A 69 8.43 -4.65 20.09
CA SER A 69 9.57 -4.93 20.98
C SER A 69 9.20 -5.14 22.45
N MET A 70 8.04 -4.65 22.90
CA MET A 70 7.53 -4.89 24.26
C MET A 70 6.72 -6.18 24.40
N MET A 71 6.48 -6.92 23.31
CA MET A 71 5.71 -8.16 23.38
C MET A 71 6.48 -9.25 24.15
N PRO A 72 5.77 -10.18 24.81
CA PRO A 72 6.42 -11.30 25.49
C PRO A 72 7.20 -12.18 24.52
N VAL A 73 8.48 -12.38 24.81
CA VAL A 73 9.38 -13.28 24.10
C VAL A 73 9.27 -14.69 24.66
N VAL A 74 9.24 -15.70 23.79
CA VAL A 74 9.17 -17.11 24.17
C VAL A 74 10.45 -17.81 23.74
N SER A 75 11.18 -18.39 24.69
CA SER A 75 12.35 -19.22 24.40
C SER A 75 11.94 -20.67 24.13
N GLY A 76 12.13 -21.14 22.90
CA GLY A 76 12.00 -22.54 22.53
C GLY A 76 11.58 -22.75 21.07
N PRO A 77 11.88 -23.90 20.47
CA PRO A 77 11.40 -24.22 19.13
C PRO A 77 9.88 -24.41 19.17
N GLY A 78 9.16 -23.59 18.41
CA GLY A 78 7.72 -23.68 18.26
C GLY A 78 7.31 -23.09 16.92
N ASP A 79 6.33 -23.73 16.27
CA ASP A 79 5.71 -23.16 15.08
C ASP A 79 4.93 -21.90 15.46
N VAL A 80 5.20 -20.80 14.77
CA VAL A 80 4.51 -19.52 15.00
C VAL A 80 3.14 -19.58 14.34
N GLY A 81 2.09 -19.51 15.17
CA GLY A 81 0.69 -19.53 14.73
C GLY A 81 0.09 -18.13 14.56
N LEU A 82 -1.08 -18.04 13.91
CA LEU A 82 -1.86 -16.80 13.88
C LEU A 82 -2.54 -16.57 15.24
N SER A 83 -2.44 -15.35 15.77
CA SER A 83 -3.21 -14.97 16.97
C SER A 83 -4.72 -15.00 16.72
N ASN A 84 -5.51 -15.14 17.79
CA ASN A 84 -6.97 -15.05 17.71
C ASN A 84 -7.44 -13.66 17.24
N ASN A 85 -6.71 -12.62 17.62
CA ASN A 85 -6.99 -11.25 17.20
C ASN A 85 -6.78 -11.06 15.70
N LEU A 86 -5.63 -11.53 15.17
CA LEU A 86 -5.36 -11.47 13.74
C LEU A 86 -6.39 -12.27 12.94
N ASN A 87 -6.74 -13.49 13.38
CA ASN A 87 -7.79 -14.28 12.75
C ASN A 87 -9.13 -13.53 12.66
N ARG A 88 -9.50 -12.79 13.71
CA ARG A 88 -10.70 -11.96 13.72
C ARG A 88 -10.62 -10.80 12.74
N VAL A 89 -9.47 -10.09 12.68
CA VAL A 89 -9.23 -9.02 11.71
C VAL A 89 -9.33 -9.54 10.28
N LEU A 90 -8.70 -10.67 9.98
CA LEU A 90 -8.75 -11.30 8.66
C LEU A 90 -10.17 -11.67 8.25
N ASN A 91 -10.98 -12.20 9.17
CA ASN A 91 -12.40 -12.47 8.89
C ASN A 91 -13.21 -11.18 8.65
N ILE A 92 -12.85 -10.05 9.25
CA ILE A 92 -13.45 -8.75 8.96
C ILE A 92 -13.02 -8.28 7.55
N CYS A 93 -11.76 -8.46 7.16
CA CYS A 93 -11.30 -8.15 5.80
C CYS A 93 -12.13 -8.90 4.74
N ASP A 94 -12.37 -10.20 4.93
CA ASP A 94 -13.20 -11.01 4.03
C ASP A 94 -14.63 -10.45 3.92
N LYS A 95 -15.25 -10.09 5.05
CA LYS A 95 -16.57 -9.43 5.05
C LYS A 95 -16.57 -8.09 4.32
N LEU A 96 -15.51 -7.28 4.49
CA LEU A 96 -15.39 -5.97 3.83
C LEU A 96 -15.20 -6.12 2.32
N ALA A 97 -14.37 -7.09 1.90
CA ALA A 97 -14.17 -7.41 0.49
C ALA A 97 -15.48 -7.85 -0.17
N GLN A 98 -16.22 -8.77 0.47
CA GLN A 98 -17.53 -9.22 -0.01
C GLN A 98 -18.55 -8.07 -0.13
N LYS A 99 -18.60 -7.15 0.85
CA LYS A 99 -19.47 -5.96 0.80
C LYS A 99 -19.14 -5.03 -0.35
N ARG A 100 -17.86 -4.94 -0.73
CA ARG A 100 -17.37 -4.12 -1.86
C ARG A 100 -17.47 -4.83 -3.21
N GLY A 101 -17.83 -6.11 -3.22
CA GLY A 101 -17.90 -6.94 -4.43
C GLY A 101 -16.52 -7.37 -4.95
N ASP A 102 -15.49 -7.32 -4.11
CA ASP A 102 -14.15 -7.76 -4.48
C ASP A 102 -14.08 -9.29 -4.55
N GLN A 103 -13.39 -9.82 -5.56
CA GLN A 103 -13.12 -11.27 -5.67
C GLN A 103 -11.93 -11.68 -4.80
N TYR A 104 -10.95 -10.77 -4.66
CA TYR A 104 -9.76 -10.92 -3.83
C TYR A 104 -9.71 -9.87 -2.72
N ILE A 105 -9.17 -10.25 -1.57
CA ILE A 105 -9.02 -9.37 -0.40
C ILE A 105 -7.72 -8.60 -0.54
N ALA A 106 -7.83 -7.30 -0.78
CA ALA A 106 -6.68 -6.40 -0.87
C ALA A 106 -6.13 -5.98 0.50
N SER A 107 -4.83 -5.69 0.54
CA SER A 107 -4.09 -5.28 1.75
C SER A 107 -4.64 -3.98 2.37
N GLU A 108 -5.16 -3.06 1.56
CA GLU A 108 -5.74 -1.79 2.01
C GLU A 108 -6.95 -1.96 2.94
N LEU A 109 -7.71 -3.06 2.80
CA LEU A 109 -8.85 -3.36 3.68
C LEU A 109 -8.42 -3.72 5.11
N PHE A 110 -7.14 -4.06 5.31
CA PHE A 110 -6.61 -4.44 6.61
C PHE A 110 -6.68 -3.29 7.63
N ALA A 111 -6.37 -2.04 7.23
CA ALA A 111 -6.52 -0.89 8.14
C ALA A 111 -7.97 -0.68 8.57
N LEU A 112 -8.91 -0.79 7.63
CA LEU A 112 -10.33 -0.66 7.93
C LEU A 112 -10.81 -1.78 8.87
N ALA A 113 -10.35 -3.01 8.64
CA ALA A 113 -10.66 -4.15 9.49
C ALA A 113 -10.06 -4.03 10.91
N LEU A 114 -8.86 -3.47 11.04
CA LEU A 114 -8.25 -3.19 12.35
C LEU A 114 -9.09 -2.20 13.16
N LEU A 115 -9.55 -1.12 12.54
CA LEU A 115 -10.37 -0.12 13.22
C LEU A 115 -11.66 -0.71 13.79
N GLN A 116 -12.24 -1.71 13.11
CA GLN A 116 -13.42 -2.46 13.57
C GLN A 116 -13.11 -3.53 14.63
N SER A 117 -11.87 -4.05 14.68
CA SER A 117 -11.50 -5.10 15.62
C SER A 117 -11.18 -4.58 17.03
N SER A 118 -11.00 -3.27 17.23
CA SER A 118 -10.71 -2.69 18.56
C SER A 118 -9.50 -3.31 19.29
N ASP A 119 -8.55 -3.88 18.53
CA ASP A 119 -7.31 -4.45 19.06
C ASP A 119 -6.30 -3.35 19.48
N THR A 120 -5.20 -3.71 20.14
CA THR A 120 -4.14 -2.76 20.52
C THR A 120 -3.60 -2.01 19.29
N THR A 121 -3.36 -2.72 18.19
CA THR A 121 -2.96 -2.13 16.90
C THR A 121 -3.99 -1.12 16.36
N ALA A 122 -5.28 -1.34 16.63
CA ALA A 122 -6.33 -0.41 16.23
C ALA A 122 -6.25 0.90 17.02
N GLN A 123 -5.85 0.85 18.29
CA GLN A 123 -5.63 2.04 19.10
C GLN A 123 -4.43 2.86 18.59
N LEU A 124 -3.35 2.21 18.16
CA LEU A 124 -2.19 2.88 17.55
C LEU A 124 -2.60 3.62 16.26
N LEU A 125 -3.36 2.95 15.38
CA LEU A 125 -3.91 3.57 14.18
C LEU A 125 -4.76 4.81 14.50
N LYS A 126 -5.65 4.70 15.49
CA LYS A 126 -6.50 5.83 15.93
C LYS A 126 -5.66 6.98 16.51
N LYS A 127 -4.64 6.69 17.33
CA LYS A 127 -3.71 7.69 17.87
C LYS A 127 -2.93 8.42 16.78
N ALA A 128 -2.57 7.70 15.71
CA ALA A 128 -1.91 8.27 14.54
C ALA A 128 -2.87 9.08 13.62
N GLY A 129 -4.16 9.18 13.96
CA GLY A 129 -5.15 9.98 13.24
C GLY A 129 -6.07 9.19 12.29
N ALA A 130 -6.03 7.85 12.30
CA ALA A 130 -6.92 7.05 11.46
C ALA A 130 -8.35 7.00 12.02
N SER A 131 -9.33 7.21 11.16
CA SER A 131 -10.75 6.94 11.42
C SER A 131 -11.33 6.04 10.34
N GLU A 132 -12.44 5.37 10.62
CA GLU A 132 -13.09 4.49 9.63
C GLU A 132 -13.50 5.28 8.38
N ASP A 133 -14.06 6.49 8.57
CA ASP A 133 -14.53 7.35 7.49
C ASP A 133 -13.38 7.82 6.60
N ASN A 134 -12.27 8.27 7.20
CA ASN A 134 -11.13 8.81 6.46
C ASN A 134 -10.44 7.71 5.65
N ILE A 135 -10.29 6.53 6.23
CA ILE A 135 -9.67 5.36 5.57
C ILE A 135 -10.58 4.86 4.45
N ALA A 136 -11.89 4.73 4.70
CA ALA A 136 -12.84 4.30 3.67
C ALA A 136 -12.84 5.27 2.48
N ALA A 137 -12.89 6.58 2.74
CA ALA A 137 -12.83 7.60 1.70
C ALA A 137 -11.50 7.58 0.92
N ALA A 138 -10.37 7.36 1.60
CA ALA A 138 -9.07 7.24 0.95
C ALA A 138 -8.99 6.01 0.04
N ILE A 139 -9.51 4.86 0.49
CA ILE A 139 -9.61 3.63 -0.33
C ILE A 139 -10.46 3.88 -1.56
N ASP A 140 -11.66 4.45 -1.39
CA ASP A 140 -12.58 4.72 -2.51
C ASP A 140 -11.96 5.67 -3.53
N SER A 141 -11.24 6.70 -3.05
CA SER A 141 -10.56 7.65 -3.91
C SER A 141 -9.33 7.07 -4.63
N ILE A 142 -8.66 6.07 -4.06
CA ILE A 142 -7.53 5.37 -4.72
C ILE A 142 -8.05 4.33 -5.71
N ARG A 143 -9.15 3.64 -5.39
CA ARG A 143 -9.77 2.66 -6.28
C ARG A 143 -10.54 3.30 -7.43
N GLY A 144 -11.06 4.51 -7.27
CA GLY A 144 -11.85 5.16 -8.32
C GLY A 144 -13.13 4.42 -8.70
N GLY A 145 -13.61 3.50 -7.83
CA GLY A 145 -14.73 2.60 -8.11
C GLY A 145 -14.34 1.21 -8.63
N ASP A 146 -13.05 0.96 -8.88
CA ASP A 146 -12.58 -0.35 -9.34
C ASP A 146 -12.68 -1.42 -8.25
N GLN A 147 -13.05 -2.62 -8.67
CA GLN A 147 -13.10 -3.82 -7.84
C GLN A 147 -11.80 -4.62 -7.95
N VAL A 148 -11.46 -5.34 -6.90
CA VAL A 148 -10.28 -6.21 -6.87
C VAL A 148 -10.65 -7.58 -7.44
N THR A 149 -10.56 -7.73 -8.76
CA THR A 149 -10.92 -8.95 -9.49
C THR A 149 -9.75 -9.88 -9.75
N GLU A 150 -8.51 -9.40 -9.59
CA GLU A 150 -7.29 -10.16 -9.81
C GLU A 150 -6.42 -10.18 -8.56
N GLN A 151 -5.65 -11.26 -8.40
CA GLN A 151 -4.74 -11.42 -7.26
C GLN A 151 -3.60 -10.38 -7.26
N SER A 152 -3.16 -9.93 -8.45
CA SER A 152 -2.11 -8.93 -8.67
C SER A 152 -2.64 -7.50 -8.85
N ALA A 153 -3.92 -7.24 -8.59
CA ALA A 153 -4.56 -5.95 -8.86
C ALA A 153 -3.90 -4.76 -8.12
N GLU A 154 -3.26 -4.99 -6.97
CA GLU A 154 -2.52 -3.94 -6.26
C GLU A 154 -1.23 -3.54 -6.96
N GLU A 155 -0.49 -4.52 -7.51
CA GLU A 155 0.76 -4.25 -8.25
C GLU A 155 0.49 -3.48 -9.54
N ASN A 156 -0.60 -3.83 -10.24
CA ASN A 156 -1.00 -3.17 -11.48
C ASN A 156 -1.36 -1.70 -11.26
N ARG A 157 -2.04 -1.37 -10.14
CA ARG A 157 -2.40 0.02 -9.79
C ARG A 157 -1.18 0.91 -9.55
N GLN A 158 -0.06 0.33 -9.13
CA GLN A 158 1.19 1.05 -8.83
C GLN A 158 2.24 0.94 -9.95
N ALA A 159 1.89 0.39 -11.11
CA ALA A 159 2.82 0.19 -12.21
C ALA A 159 3.47 1.51 -12.68
N LEU A 160 2.72 2.63 -12.61
CA LEU A 160 3.26 3.96 -12.93
C LEU A 160 4.36 4.37 -11.96
N GLU A 161 4.14 4.27 -10.64
CA GLU A 161 5.17 4.63 -9.67
C GLU A 161 6.39 3.70 -9.73
N LYS A 162 6.18 2.42 -10.01
CA LYS A 162 7.24 1.40 -10.02
C LYS A 162 8.12 1.45 -11.27
N TYR A 163 7.51 1.65 -12.44
CA TYR A 163 8.20 1.51 -13.74
C TYR A 163 8.34 2.82 -14.50
N THR A 164 7.81 3.92 -13.97
CA THR A 164 7.88 5.23 -14.63
C THR A 164 8.42 6.29 -13.68
N ILE A 165 8.82 7.42 -14.24
CA ILE A 165 9.25 8.59 -13.50
C ILE A 165 8.25 9.70 -13.83
N ASP A 166 7.59 10.24 -12.81
CA ASP A 166 6.70 11.39 -12.99
C ASP A 166 7.54 12.66 -13.23
N LEU A 167 7.65 13.04 -14.51
CA LEU A 167 8.33 14.26 -14.93
C LEU A 167 7.52 15.52 -14.61
N THR A 168 6.19 15.44 -14.49
CA THR A 168 5.35 16.60 -14.15
C THR A 168 5.54 17.03 -12.70
N ALA A 169 5.49 16.08 -11.76
CA ALA A 169 5.78 16.35 -10.35
C ALA A 169 7.21 16.87 -10.13
N ARG A 170 8.19 16.37 -10.91
CA ARG A 170 9.58 16.88 -10.87
C ARG A 170 9.70 18.30 -11.42
N ALA A 171 8.96 18.64 -12.47
CA ALA A 171 8.91 19.99 -13.01
C ALA A 171 8.32 20.98 -11.99
N GLU A 172 7.21 20.61 -11.34
CA GLU A 172 6.57 21.42 -10.29
C GLU A 172 7.51 21.64 -9.09
N ALA A 173 8.30 20.63 -8.71
CA ALA A 173 9.32 20.73 -7.68
C ALA A 173 10.61 21.44 -8.13
N ALA A 174 10.66 22.02 -9.34
CA ALA A 174 11.82 22.66 -9.94
C ALA A 174 13.08 21.78 -9.99
N LYS A 175 12.91 20.46 -10.09
CA LYS A 175 14.00 19.46 -10.19
C LYS A 175 14.40 19.13 -11.63
N ILE A 176 13.79 19.80 -12.62
CA ILE A 176 14.12 19.66 -14.03
C ILE A 176 14.80 20.95 -14.47
N ASP A 177 16.03 20.83 -14.98
CA ASP A 177 16.77 21.97 -15.52
C ASP A 177 16.08 22.53 -16.79
N PRO A 178 16.16 23.85 -17.02
CA PRO A 178 15.59 24.44 -18.21
C PRO A 178 16.23 23.89 -19.48
N ILE A 179 15.40 23.46 -20.43
CA ILE A 179 15.86 22.93 -21.71
C ILE A 179 16.17 24.10 -22.64
N ILE A 180 17.42 24.19 -23.13
CA ILE A 180 17.89 25.29 -23.98
C ILE A 180 17.89 24.84 -25.45
N GLY A 181 17.33 25.66 -26.34
CA GLY A 181 17.46 25.48 -27.79
C GLY A 181 16.58 24.40 -28.43
N ARG A 182 15.59 23.86 -27.69
CA ARG A 182 14.67 22.80 -28.16
C ARG A 182 13.22 23.27 -28.31
N ASP A 183 12.99 24.58 -28.42
CA ASP A 183 11.64 25.17 -28.47
C ASP A 183 10.80 24.64 -29.65
N ALA A 184 11.43 24.40 -30.80
CA ALA A 184 10.73 23.93 -32.00
C ALA A 184 10.24 22.49 -31.85
N GLU A 185 11.09 21.61 -31.31
CA GLU A 185 10.79 20.20 -31.05
C GLU A 185 9.73 20.05 -29.96
N ILE A 186 9.85 20.80 -28.86
CA ILE A 186 8.84 20.83 -27.79
C ILE A 186 7.48 21.27 -28.35
N ARG A 187 7.45 22.39 -29.09
CA ARG A 187 6.22 22.90 -29.70
C ARG A 187 5.61 21.90 -30.68
N ARG A 188 6.43 21.22 -31.48
CA ARG A 188 5.96 20.20 -32.42
C ARG A 188 5.39 18.98 -31.71
N THR A 189 6.01 18.55 -30.61
CA THR A 189 5.55 17.42 -29.79
C THR A 189 4.18 17.72 -29.17
N ILE A 190 4.02 18.91 -28.58
CA ILE A 190 2.73 19.37 -28.05
C ILE A 190 1.66 19.42 -29.15
N GLN A 191 2.00 19.94 -30.33
CA GLN A 191 1.07 20.00 -31.46
C GLN A 191 0.59 18.61 -31.91
N ILE A 192 1.44 17.59 -31.84
CA ILE A 192 1.06 16.21 -32.17
C ILE A 192 0.15 15.64 -31.08
N LEU A 193 0.51 15.80 -29.80
CA LEU A 193 -0.28 15.31 -28.65
C LEU A 193 -1.71 15.87 -28.64
N GLN A 194 -1.92 17.10 -29.11
CA GLN A 194 -3.25 17.73 -29.16
C GLN A 194 -4.15 17.24 -30.31
N ARG A 195 -3.67 16.37 -31.20
CA ARG A 195 -4.47 15.86 -32.33
C ARG A 195 -5.50 14.84 -31.85
N ARG A 196 -6.61 14.70 -32.57
CA ARG A 196 -7.60 13.62 -32.34
C ARG A 196 -7.18 12.27 -32.92
N THR A 197 -6.36 12.28 -33.97
CA THR A 197 -5.84 11.08 -34.64
C THR A 197 -4.35 11.23 -34.85
N LYS A 198 -3.59 10.14 -34.72
CA LYS A 198 -2.11 10.15 -34.79
C LYS A 198 -1.51 11.12 -33.74
N ASN A 199 -1.96 10.96 -32.50
CA ASN A 199 -1.60 11.79 -31.35
C ASN A 199 -0.38 11.30 -30.57
N ASN A 200 0.23 10.20 -31.00
CA ASN A 200 1.43 9.66 -30.38
C ASN A 200 2.68 10.22 -31.10
N PRO A 201 3.42 11.18 -30.50
CA PRO A 201 4.66 11.70 -31.09
C PRO A 201 5.75 10.63 -31.05
N VAL A 202 6.61 10.65 -32.07
CA VAL A 202 7.83 9.84 -32.12
C VAL A 202 9.00 10.80 -32.33
N ILE A 203 9.93 10.82 -31.38
CA ILE A 203 11.16 11.61 -31.46
C ILE A 203 12.21 10.73 -32.16
N ILE A 204 12.85 11.28 -33.19
CA ILE A 204 13.85 10.57 -33.99
C ILE A 204 15.15 11.36 -33.89
N GLY A 205 16.24 10.67 -33.56
CA GLY A 205 17.57 11.24 -33.41
C GLY A 205 18.55 10.23 -32.83
N GLU A 206 19.84 10.52 -32.88
CA GLU A 206 20.85 9.72 -32.18
C GLU A 206 20.73 9.94 -30.66
N PRO A 207 20.99 8.91 -29.83
CA PRO A 207 21.02 9.07 -28.38
C PRO A 207 22.04 10.13 -27.94
N GLY A 208 21.63 11.05 -27.06
CA GLY A 208 22.50 12.11 -26.53
C GLY A 208 22.27 13.50 -27.15
N VAL A 209 21.26 13.63 -28.03
CA VAL A 209 20.87 14.87 -28.71
C VAL A 209 19.58 15.42 -28.10
#